data_AF-A0A1I0RUB3-F1
#
_entry.id   AF-A0A1I0RUB3-F1
#
_cell.length_a   1.000
_cell.length_b   1.000
_cell.length_c   1.000
_cell.angle_alpha   90.00
_cell.angle_beta   90.00
_cell.angle_gamma   90.00
#
_symmetry.space_group_name_H-M   'P 1'
#
loop_
_entity.id
_entity.type
_entity.pdbx_description
1 polymer ?
#
loop_
_entity_poly.entity_id
_entity_poly.type
_entity_poly.pdbx_seq_one_letter_code
_entity_poly.pdbx_strand_id
1 'polypeptide(L)'
;MTTIRTMLGALLASFSLATAAAAEFGVTLRSSSTDPNRYPTVAAVKHLGDFLKLRSDGWICVGVFYSGRFRFSIDGTEFKVGPADSCVTSSNAVHDRTFFEDGALIDCFTPRRDDFL
;
A
#
# COMPACT_ATOMS: atom_id res chain seq x y z
N MET A 1 -4.37 -66.16 22.20
CA MET A 1 -3.94 -64.99 22.98
C MET A 1 -3.00 -64.05 22.20
N THR A 2 -2.24 -64.56 21.22
CA THR A 2 -1.29 -63.78 20.43
C THR A 2 -1.96 -62.76 19.50
N THR A 3 -3.02 -63.16 18.79
CA THR A 3 -3.75 -62.32 17.81
C THR A 3 -4.43 -61.10 18.43
N ILE A 4 -4.94 -61.23 19.65
CA ILE A 4 -5.57 -60.13 20.40
C ILE A 4 -4.54 -59.08 20.81
N ARG A 5 -3.31 -59.49 21.20
CA ARG A 5 -2.20 -58.57 21.48
C ARG A 5 -1.75 -57.81 20.24
N THR A 6 -1.74 -58.46 19.07
CA THR A 6 -1.35 -57.82 17.81
C THR A 6 -2.39 -56.80 17.34
N MET A 7 -3.68 -57.12 17.44
CA MET A 7 -4.74 -56.18 17.06
C MET A 7 -4.83 -54.98 18.01
N LEU A 8 -4.66 -55.20 19.32
CA LEU A 8 -4.64 -54.10 20.29
C LEU A 8 -3.44 -53.17 20.10
N GLY A 9 -2.26 -53.73 19.78
CA GLY A 9 -1.06 -52.96 19.46
C GLY A 9 -1.22 -52.10 18.19
N ALA A 10 -1.83 -52.67 17.14
CA ALA A 10 -2.13 -51.93 15.92
C ALA A 10 -3.16 -50.80 16.14
N LEU A 11 -4.19 -51.04 16.97
CA LEU A 11 -5.20 -50.05 17.32
C LEU A 11 -4.60 -48.87 18.12
N LEU A 12 -3.73 -49.16 19.09
CA LEU A 12 -3.01 -48.16 19.87
C LEU A 12 -2.07 -47.32 19.01
N ALA A 13 -1.33 -47.94 18.08
CA ALA A 13 -0.44 -47.25 17.16
C ALA A 13 -1.21 -46.38 16.13
N SER A 14 -2.43 -46.78 15.77
CA SER A 14 -3.30 -46.00 14.87
C SER A 14 -3.88 -44.77 15.59
N PHE A 15 -4.20 -44.90 16.88
CA PHE A 15 -4.74 -43.81 17.70
C PHE A 15 -3.70 -42.72 17.99
N SER A 16 -2.43 -43.09 18.19
CA SER A 16 -1.34 -42.13 18.41
C SER A 16 -0.93 -41.33 17.16
N LEU A 17 -1.19 -41.85 15.95
CA LEU A 17 -0.92 -41.12 14.71
C LEU A 17 -2.04 -40.10 14.39
N ALA A 18 -3.28 -40.40 14.75
CA ALA A 18 -4.42 -39.50 14.56
C ALA A 18 -4.35 -38.24 15.46
N THR A 19 -3.77 -38.36 16.66
CA THR A 19 -3.58 -37.21 17.58
C THR A 19 -2.41 -36.30 17.19
N ALA A 20 -1.39 -36.82 16.51
CA ALA A 20 -0.28 -36.00 16.00
C ALA A 20 -0.70 -35.13 14.79
N ALA A 21 -1.59 -35.62 13.91
CA ALA A 21 -2.09 -34.86 12.77
C ALA A 21 -3.10 -33.76 13.14
N ALA A 22 -3.73 -33.85 14.31
CA ALA A 22 -4.64 -32.81 14.82
C ALA A 22 -3.93 -31.65 15.54
N ALA A 23 -2.60 -31.71 15.68
CA ALA A 23 -1.81 -30.68 16.36
C ALA A 23 -1.21 -29.66 15.39
N GLU A 24 -2.00 -29.14 14.45
CA GLU A 24 -1.62 -27.96 13.67
C GLU A 24 -1.99 -26.70 14.48
N PHE A 25 -1.19 -26.39 15.50
CA PHE A 25 -1.36 -25.17 16.30
C PHE A 25 -0.75 -23.97 15.57
N GLY A 26 -1.44 -23.50 14.53
CA GLY A 26 -1.21 -22.17 13.96
C GLY A 26 -1.73 -21.12 14.94
N VAL A 27 -0.85 -20.54 15.77
CA VAL A 27 -1.24 -19.41 16.62
C VAL A 27 -1.67 -18.26 15.71
N THR A 28 -2.98 -18.06 15.58
CA THR A 28 -3.52 -16.87 14.91
C THR A 28 -3.52 -15.73 15.92
N LEU A 29 -2.43 -14.97 15.96
CA LEU A 29 -2.38 -13.73 16.73
C LEU A 29 -3.27 -12.69 16.03
N ARG A 30 -4.32 -12.23 16.72
CA ARG A 30 -5.15 -11.10 16.29
C ARG A 30 -4.69 -9.85 17.03
N SER A 31 -4.60 -8.73 16.32
CA SER A 31 -4.27 -7.45 16.95
C SER A 31 -5.28 -7.16 18.07
N SER A 32 -4.80 -6.73 19.23
CA SER A 32 -5.64 -6.40 20.39
C SER A 32 -6.49 -5.14 20.16
N SER A 33 -6.10 -4.31 19.20
CA SER A 33 -6.85 -3.12 18.76
C SER A 33 -6.45 -2.80 17.32
N THR A 34 -7.40 -2.35 16.52
CA THR A 34 -7.16 -1.76 15.19
C THR A 34 -7.81 -0.40 15.06
N ASP A 35 -8.18 0.23 16.18
CA ASP A 35 -8.71 1.60 16.18
C ASP A 35 -7.65 2.56 15.63
N PRO A 36 -7.86 3.12 14.42
CA PRO A 36 -6.88 4.00 13.79
C PRO A 36 -6.59 5.22 14.66
N ASN A 37 -7.57 5.70 15.44
CA ASN A 37 -7.45 6.94 16.20
C ASN A 37 -6.51 6.84 17.39
N ARG A 38 -6.19 5.62 17.84
CA ARG A 38 -5.24 5.39 18.95
C ARG A 38 -3.80 5.35 18.51
N TYR A 39 -3.52 5.28 17.20
CA TYR A 39 -2.15 5.27 16.70
C TYR A 39 -1.67 6.71 16.46
N PRO A 40 -0.58 7.16 17.12
CA PRO A 40 -0.03 8.50 16.91
C PRO A 40 0.34 8.75 15.44
N THR A 41 0.75 7.71 14.72
CA THR A 41 1.07 7.78 13.28
C THR A 41 -0.16 8.10 12.43
N VAL A 42 -1.32 7.52 12.74
CA VAL A 42 -2.56 7.82 12.02
C VAL A 42 -3.03 9.24 12.33
N ALA A 43 -2.92 9.69 13.58
CA ALA A 43 -3.21 11.08 13.94
C ALA A 43 -2.30 12.06 13.18
N ALA A 44 -1.01 11.74 13.04
CA ALA A 44 -0.06 12.54 12.26
C ALA A 44 -0.42 12.57 10.77
N VAL A 45 -0.79 11.44 10.16
CA VAL A 45 -1.23 11.38 8.76
C VAL A 45 -2.52 12.19 8.53
N LYS A 46 -3.47 12.11 9.46
CA LYS A 46 -4.69 12.93 9.41
C LYS A 46 -4.37 14.42 9.46
N HIS A 47 -3.54 14.84 10.42
CA HIS A 47 -3.10 16.22 10.53
C HIS A 47 -2.36 16.70 9.29
N LEU A 48 -1.47 15.87 8.71
CA LEU A 48 -0.81 16.16 7.45
C LEU A 48 -1.84 16.35 6.32
N GLY A 49 -2.87 15.51 6.24
CA GLY A 49 -3.95 15.65 5.27
C GLY A 49 -4.71 16.97 5.41
N ASP A 50 -5.04 17.38 6.64
CA ASP A 50 -5.71 18.66 6.90
C ASP A 50 -4.81 19.86 6.58
N PHE A 51 -3.53 19.77 6.94
CA PHE A 51 -2.53 20.80 6.61
C PHE A 51 -2.35 20.95 5.10
N LEU A 52 -2.24 19.83 4.38
CA LEU A 52 -2.13 19.83 2.93
C LEU A 52 -3.36 20.44 2.27
N LYS A 53 -4.58 20.08 2.71
CA LYS A 53 -5.82 20.71 2.21
C LYS A 53 -5.83 22.22 2.44
N LEU A 54 -5.46 22.68 3.64
CA LEU A 54 -5.42 24.11 3.95
C LEU A 54 -4.41 24.86 3.07
N ARG A 55 -3.22 24.29 2.87
CA ARG A 55 -2.14 24.90 2.09
C ARG A 55 -2.38 24.89 0.59
N SER A 56 -3.15 23.93 0.11
CA SER A 56 -3.39 23.68 -1.30
C SER A 56 -4.83 23.95 -1.71
N ASP A 57 -5.63 24.67 -0.92
CA ASP A 57 -7.04 24.93 -1.26
C ASP A 57 -7.82 23.64 -1.65
N GLY A 58 -7.43 22.50 -1.07
CA GLY A 58 -8.00 21.18 -1.32
C GLY A 58 -7.48 20.43 -2.55
N TRP A 59 -6.70 21.03 -3.45
CA TRP A 59 -6.25 20.36 -4.69
C TRP A 59 -4.74 20.11 -4.73
N ILE A 60 -4.34 18.85 -4.93
CA ILE A 60 -2.93 18.47 -5.14
C ILE A 60 -2.87 17.41 -6.23
N CYS A 61 -1.89 17.55 -7.12
CA CYS A 61 -1.45 16.46 -7.99
C CYS A 61 -0.06 15.98 -7.56
N VAL A 62 0.11 14.67 -7.43
CA VAL A 62 1.41 14.04 -7.27
C VAL A 62 1.70 13.22 -8.52
N GLY A 63 2.72 13.63 -9.27
CA GLY A 63 3.20 12.93 -10.46
C GLY A 63 4.42 12.07 -10.13
N VAL A 64 4.36 10.79 -10.49
CA VAL A 64 5.48 9.83 -10.36
C VAL A 64 5.93 9.41 -11.75
N PHE A 65 7.22 9.59 -12.05
CA PHE A 65 7.78 9.29 -13.38
C PHE A 65 8.34 7.88 -13.39
N TYR A 66 7.63 6.95 -14.03
CA TYR A 66 8.05 5.54 -14.10
C TYR A 66 9.13 5.32 -15.16
N SER A 67 8.96 5.92 -16.34
CA SER A 67 9.90 5.81 -17.46
C SER A 67 9.88 7.07 -18.34
N GLY A 68 10.89 7.23 -19.21
CA GLY A 68 11.04 8.39 -20.11
C GLY A 68 11.72 9.60 -19.47
N ARG A 69 11.86 10.67 -20.25
CA ARG A 69 12.47 11.95 -19.85
C ARG A 69 11.52 13.07 -20.18
N PHE A 70 11.37 14.03 -19.26
CA PHE A 70 10.38 15.10 -19.42
C PHE A 70 11.00 16.45 -19.08
N ARG A 71 10.53 17.48 -19.77
CA ARG A 71 10.59 18.85 -19.26
C ARG A 71 9.30 19.11 -18.53
N PHE A 72 9.43 19.44 -17.25
CA PHE A 72 8.30 19.83 -16.44
C PHE A 72 8.40 21.32 -16.11
N SER A 73 7.29 22.04 -16.31
CA SER A 73 7.14 23.43 -15.91
C SER A 73 6.06 23.53 -14.84
N ILE A 74 6.35 24.21 -13.74
CA ILE A 74 5.37 24.56 -12.69
C ILE A 74 5.55 26.04 -12.37
N ASP A 75 4.48 26.83 -12.51
CA ASP A 75 4.46 28.28 -12.26
C ASP A 75 5.62 29.03 -12.92
N GLY A 76 5.93 28.65 -14.17
CA GLY A 76 7.00 29.24 -14.97
C GLY A 76 8.42 28.78 -14.63
N THR A 77 8.59 27.91 -13.63
CA THR A 77 9.89 27.29 -13.34
C THR A 77 10.01 25.95 -14.07
N GLU A 78 11.01 25.84 -14.94
CA GLU A 78 11.28 24.62 -15.70
C GLU A 78 12.39 23.78 -15.07
N PHE A 79 12.20 22.46 -15.08
CA PHE A 79 13.20 21.49 -14.68
C PHE A 79 13.04 20.18 -15.45
N LYS A 80 14.09 19.36 -15.44
CA LYS A 80 14.08 18.03 -16.06
C LYS A 80 13.77 16.99 -15.00
N VAL A 81 12.92 16.04 -15.36
CA VAL A 81 12.56 14.88 -14.54
C VAL A 81 12.69 13.60 -15.37
N GLY A 82 13.00 12.51 -14.70
CA GLY A 82 13.15 11.19 -15.29
C GLY A 82 12.69 10.08 -14.36
N PRO A 83 13.07 8.82 -14.65
CA PRO A 83 12.60 7.68 -13.89
C PRO A 83 12.96 7.80 -12.41
N ALA A 84 12.01 7.42 -11.54
CA ALA A 84 12.08 7.51 -10.08
C ALA A 84 11.98 8.93 -9.47
N ASP A 85 11.89 9.98 -10.29
CA ASP A 85 11.54 11.31 -9.80
C ASP A 85 10.05 11.37 -9.44
N SER A 86 9.71 12.27 -8.52
CA SER A 86 8.33 12.59 -8.18
C SER A 86 8.19 14.08 -7.93
N CYS A 87 7.05 14.63 -8.32
CA CYS A 87 6.77 16.04 -8.20
C CYS A 87 5.40 16.26 -7.56
N VAL A 88 5.29 17.31 -6.76
CA VAL A 88 4.04 17.76 -6.18
C VAL A 88 3.66 19.07 -6.84
N THR A 89 2.45 19.13 -7.39
CA THR A 89 1.87 20.34 -7.96
C THR A 89 0.75 20.81 -7.05
N SER A 90 0.92 22.01 -6.50
CA SER A 90 -0.07 22.67 -5.65
C SER A 90 -1.31 23.09 -6.45
N SER A 91 -2.42 23.33 -5.75
CA SER A 91 -3.63 23.87 -6.38
C SER A 91 -3.37 25.17 -7.12
N ASN A 92 -4.07 25.32 -8.24
CA ASN A 92 -4.00 26.46 -9.15
C ASN A 92 -2.60 26.71 -9.77
N ALA A 93 -1.60 25.88 -9.47
CA ALA A 93 -0.29 25.99 -10.09
C ALA A 93 -0.38 25.59 -11.57
N VAL A 94 -0.05 26.52 -12.45
CA VAL A 94 -0.09 26.28 -13.90
C VAL A 94 1.11 25.41 -14.24
N HIS A 95 0.86 24.26 -14.87
CA HIS A 95 1.90 23.29 -15.16
C HIS A 95 1.71 22.65 -16.52
N ASP A 96 2.83 22.32 -17.16
CA ASP A 96 2.88 21.66 -18.47
C ASP A 96 4.03 20.66 -18.53
N ARG A 97 3.85 19.56 -19.27
CA ARG A 97 4.81 18.46 -19.40
C ARG A 97 5.04 18.14 -20.86
N THR A 98 6.30 18.22 -21.28
CA THR A 98 6.72 17.80 -22.62
C THR A 98 7.63 16.57 -22.53
N PHE A 99 7.31 15.53 -23.30
CA PHE A 99 8.15 14.34 -23.45
C PHE A 99 9.38 14.66 -24.30
N PHE A 100 10.56 14.27 -23.83
CA PHE A 100 11.78 14.18 -24.64
C PHE A 100 11.97 12.77 -25.19
N GLU A 101 11.54 11.78 -24.42
CA GLU A 101 11.62 10.35 -24.72
C GLU A 101 10.29 9.71 -24.31
N ASP A 102 9.82 8.71 -25.06
CA ASP A 102 8.61 7.96 -24.73
C ASP A 102 8.68 7.39 -23.31
N GLY A 103 7.58 7.49 -22.58
CA GLY A 103 7.56 7.15 -21.17
C GLY A 103 6.17 7.02 -20.59
N ALA A 104 6.13 6.63 -19.31
CA ALA A 104 4.92 6.51 -18.53
C ALA A 104 5.04 7.32 -17.24
N LEU A 105 3.94 7.99 -16.88
CA LEU A 105 3.80 8.74 -15.65
C LEU A 105 2.50 8.32 -14.94
N ILE A 106 2.52 8.40 -13.62
CA ILE A 106 1.36 8.10 -12.77
C ILE A 106 0.99 9.40 -12.08
N ASP A 107 -0.18 9.95 -12.42
CA ASP A 107 -0.73 11.12 -11.77
C ASP A 107 -1.78 10.71 -10.73
N CYS A 108 -1.56 11.13 -9.49
CA CYS A 108 -2.48 10.95 -8.37
C CYS A 108 -3.09 12.30 -8.00
N PHE A 109 -4.40 12.44 -8.16
CA PHE A 109 -5.12 13.68 -7.87
C PHE A 109 -5.90 13.58 -6.55
N THR A 110 -5.87 14.65 -5.78
CA THR A 110 -6.87 14.92 -4.74
C THR A 110 -7.49 16.29 -5.00
N PRO A 111 -8.83 16.43 -4.95
CA PRO A 111 -9.83 15.36 -4.98
C PRO A 111 -9.75 14.51 -6.27
N ARG A 112 -10.55 13.45 -6.32
CA ARG A 112 -10.70 12.59 -7.51
C ARG A 112 -11.09 13.45 -8.73
N ARG A 113 -10.48 13.15 -9.87
CA ARG A 113 -10.83 13.72 -11.18
C ARG A 113 -12.03 12.96 -11.76
N ASP A 114 -13.22 13.50 -11.55
CA ASP A 114 -14.48 12.93 -12.04
C ASP A 114 -14.60 12.99 -13.56
N ASP A 115 -13.86 13.87 -14.22
CA ASP A 115 -13.82 14.02 -15.68
C ASP A 115 -13.06 12.90 -16.43
N PHE A 116 -12.43 11.97 -15.70
CA PHE A 116 -11.75 10.79 -16.27
C PHE A 116 -12.60 9.50 -16.22
N LEU A 117 -13.81 9.56 -15.67
CA LEU A 117 -14.72 8.43 -15.48
C LEU A 117 -15.96 8.57 -16.37
#